data_AF-I0YWL8-F1
#
_entry.id   AF-I0YWL8-F1
#
_cell.length_a   1.000
_cell.length_b   1.000
_cell.length_c   1.000
_cell.angle_alpha   90.00
_cell.angle_beta   90.00
_cell.angle_gamma   90.00
#
_symmetry.space_group_name_H-M   'P 1'
#
loop_
_entity.id
_entity.type
_entity.pdbx_description
1 polymer ?
#
loop_
_entity_poly.entity_id
_entity_poly.type
_entity_poly.pdbx_seq_one_letter_code
_entity_poly.pdbx_strand_id
1 'polypeptide(L)'
;MQKDECILVDEQDSIIGSANKYTSHMFTKEQPQGLLHRAFSVFLFNQDNKLLLQQRALSKITFPGVWTNTCCSHPLHGYSPTEVDQPEDVANGSVMGAKRAAVRKLEHELGIAPQQVPLSDFKFLTRLHYCAADTDTYGPDAEWGEHEVDYILFIKAAVDLKPNPDEVEATKYVTLPELKEMMVPSSELRWSPWFRIIAANFLEEWWYNLDAAVSTDAFLDVQSVHRIL
;
A
#
# COMPACT_ATOMS: atom_id res chain seq x y z
N MET A 1 -15.59 1.49 7.84
CA MET A 1 -14.81 2.73 8.00
C MET A 1 -14.84 3.31 9.42
N GLN A 2 -15.95 3.27 10.16
CA GLN A 2 -15.98 3.91 11.50
C GLN A 2 -15.42 3.05 12.65
N LYS A 3 -15.23 1.74 12.44
CA LYS A 3 -14.71 0.82 13.47
C LYS A 3 -13.18 0.69 13.47
N ASP A 4 -12.58 0.83 12.30
CA ASP A 4 -11.15 0.63 12.11
C ASP A 4 -10.41 1.93 12.42
N GLU A 5 -9.49 1.88 13.37
CA GLU A 5 -8.68 3.02 13.81
C GLU A 5 -7.32 2.99 13.09
N CYS A 6 -7.07 3.98 12.24
CA CYS A 6 -5.77 4.23 11.63
C CYS A 6 -4.80 4.80 12.67
N ILE A 7 -3.52 4.51 12.53
CA ILE A 7 -2.45 5.07 13.37
C ILE A 7 -2.07 6.44 12.81
N LEU A 8 -2.32 7.52 13.58
CA LEU A 8 -1.91 8.86 13.18
C LEU A 8 -0.42 9.06 13.47
N VAL A 9 0.29 9.68 12.54
CA VAL A 9 1.74 9.90 12.64
C VAL A 9 2.11 11.34 12.26
N ASP A 10 3.27 11.79 12.73
CA ASP A 10 3.94 12.96 12.16
C ASP A 10 4.72 12.61 10.89
N GLU A 11 5.32 13.61 10.26
CA GLU A 11 6.07 13.44 9.01
C GLU A 11 7.39 12.67 9.18
N GLN A 12 7.78 12.32 10.42
CA GLN A 12 8.93 11.47 10.74
C GLN A 12 8.47 10.05 11.11
N ASP A 13 7.19 9.73 10.88
CA ASP A 13 6.57 8.46 11.20
C ASP A 13 6.51 8.18 12.72
N SER A 14 6.52 9.21 13.56
CA SER A 14 6.29 9.08 15.00
C SER A 14 4.79 9.04 15.30
N ILE A 15 4.35 8.12 16.15
CA ILE A 15 2.93 7.97 16.49
C ILE A 15 2.46 9.18 17.33
N ILE A 16 1.39 9.84 16.88
CA ILE A 16 0.79 11.00 17.56
C ILE A 16 -0.65 10.73 18.04
N GLY A 17 -1.25 9.61 17.64
CA GLY A 17 -2.60 9.22 18.07
C GLY A 17 -3.25 8.17 17.17
N SER A 18 -4.57 8.11 17.20
CA SER A 18 -5.39 7.33 16.26
C SER A 18 -6.62 8.12 15.84
N ALA A 19 -7.17 7.76 14.67
CA ALA A 19 -8.49 8.19 14.25
C ALA A 19 -9.13 7.09 13.40
N ASN A 20 -10.46 7.02 13.43
CA ASN A 20 -11.18 6.09 12.57
C ASN A 20 -10.89 6.37 11.08
N LYS A 21 -10.95 5.33 10.26
CA LYS A 21 -10.62 5.38 8.82
C LYS A 21 -11.40 6.46 8.07
N TYR A 22 -12.69 6.67 8.38
CA TYR A 22 -13.49 7.72 7.74
C TYR A 22 -12.86 9.09 7.97
N THR A 23 -12.52 9.42 9.22
CA THR A 23 -11.92 10.69 9.58
C THR A 23 -10.53 10.86 8.97
N SER A 24 -9.71 9.80 8.91
CA SER A 24 -8.36 9.88 8.35
C SER A 24 -8.34 10.24 6.86
N HIS A 25 -9.35 9.83 6.09
CA HIS A 25 -9.40 10.01 4.63
C HIS A 25 -10.27 11.20 4.20
N MET A 26 -10.92 11.88 5.16
CA MET A 26 -11.80 13.02 4.87
C MET A 26 -10.99 14.32 4.79
N PHE A 27 -11.13 15.03 3.69
CA PHE A 27 -10.51 16.33 3.46
C PHE A 27 -11.54 17.41 3.76
N THR A 28 -11.17 18.38 4.59
CA THR A 28 -12.06 19.46 5.03
C THR A 28 -11.41 20.82 4.76
N LYS A 29 -12.16 21.92 4.92
CA LYS A 29 -11.58 23.25 4.76
C LYS A 29 -10.52 23.55 5.82
N GLU A 30 -10.72 23.03 7.02
CA GLU A 30 -9.79 23.15 8.14
C GLU A 30 -8.60 22.20 8.01
N GLN A 31 -8.78 21.07 7.31
CA GLN A 31 -7.77 20.03 7.09
C GLN A 31 -7.77 19.59 5.60
N PRO A 32 -7.20 20.40 4.69
CA PRO A 32 -7.32 20.20 3.24
C PRO A 32 -6.48 19.03 2.69
N GLN A 33 -5.61 18.44 3.51
CA GLN A 33 -4.81 17.26 3.18
C GLN A 33 -5.21 16.05 4.04
N GLY A 34 -6.35 16.08 4.74
CA GLY A 34 -6.72 15.03 5.68
C GLY A 34 -5.69 14.84 6.80
N LEU A 35 -5.86 13.78 7.60
CA LEU A 35 -4.93 13.46 8.70
C LEU A 35 -3.83 12.53 8.19
N LEU A 36 -2.57 12.86 8.48
CA LEU A 36 -1.45 11.98 8.18
C LEU A 36 -1.51 10.71 9.01
N HIS A 37 -1.51 9.56 8.36
CA HIS A 37 -1.60 8.25 9.01
C HIS A 37 -0.68 7.21 8.37
N ARG A 38 -0.35 6.16 9.11
CA ARG A 38 0.50 5.08 8.63
C ARG A 38 -0.28 4.15 7.70
N ALA A 39 0.34 3.74 6.60
CA ALA A 39 -0.19 2.80 5.63
C ALA A 39 0.87 1.78 5.20
N PHE A 40 0.47 0.82 4.37
CA PHE A 40 1.39 -0.09 3.68
C PHE A 40 0.91 -0.37 2.25
N SER A 41 1.89 -0.65 1.39
CA SER A 41 1.74 -1.09 0.01
C SER A 41 2.49 -2.40 -0.21
N VAL A 42 1.74 -3.47 -0.51
CA VAL A 42 2.30 -4.79 -0.85
C VAL A 42 2.58 -4.90 -2.34
N PHE A 43 3.75 -5.42 -2.67
CA PHE A 43 4.17 -5.86 -4.01
C PHE A 43 4.47 -7.36 -3.95
N LEU A 44 3.50 -8.16 -4.40
CA LEU A 44 3.63 -9.61 -4.48
C LEU A 44 4.08 -10.03 -5.87
N PHE A 45 5.21 -10.72 -5.93
CA PHE A 45 5.72 -11.34 -7.14
C PHE A 45 5.48 -12.84 -7.13
N ASN A 46 5.12 -13.43 -8.26
CA ASN A 46 5.09 -14.87 -8.39
C ASN A 46 6.49 -15.44 -8.70
N GLN A 47 6.58 -16.76 -8.91
CA GLN A 47 7.85 -17.44 -9.20
C GLN A 47 8.47 -17.01 -10.55
N ASP A 48 7.66 -16.50 -11.48
CA ASP A 48 8.08 -15.99 -12.78
C ASP A 48 8.43 -14.48 -12.75
N ASN A 49 8.62 -13.90 -11.55
CA ASN A 49 8.89 -12.47 -11.35
C ASN A 49 7.81 -11.54 -11.90
N LYS A 50 6.56 -12.02 -12.01
CA LYS A 50 5.41 -11.18 -12.39
C LYS A 50 4.79 -10.57 -11.16
N LEU A 51 4.54 -9.26 -11.18
CA LEU A 51 3.85 -8.52 -10.12
C LEU A 51 2.35 -8.79 -10.21
N LEU A 52 1.71 -9.09 -9.08
CA LEU A 52 0.27 -9.13 -8.95
C LEU A 52 -0.28 -7.71 -8.79
N LEU A 53 -1.10 -7.27 -9.74
CA LEU A 53 -1.88 -6.04 -9.65
C LEU A 53 -3.32 -6.37 -9.26
N GLN A 54 -3.97 -5.40 -8.61
CA GLN A 54 -5.42 -5.38 -8.48
C GLN A 54 -6.03 -4.12 -9.11
N GLN A 55 -7.26 -4.25 -9.57
CA GLN A 55 -8.16 -3.14 -9.84
C GLN A 55 -9.11 -3.01 -8.64
N ARG A 56 -9.17 -1.83 -8.04
CA ARG A 56 -10.06 -1.57 -6.89
C ARG A 56 -11.52 -1.72 -7.31
N ALA A 57 -12.35 -2.33 -6.46
CA ALA A 57 -13.79 -2.43 -6.69
C ALA A 57 -14.42 -1.05 -6.93
N LEU A 58 -15.46 -1.00 -7.76
CA LEU A 58 -16.18 0.24 -8.05
C LEU A 58 -16.94 0.81 -6.84
N SER A 59 -17.19 -0.02 -5.83
CA SER A 59 -17.85 0.34 -4.56
C SER A 59 -16.94 1.05 -3.56
N LYS A 60 -15.63 1.13 -3.83
CA LYS A 60 -14.66 1.78 -2.93
C LYS A 60 -14.93 3.28 -2.85
N ILE A 61 -14.78 3.83 -1.64
CA ILE A 61 -14.97 5.26 -1.39
C ILE A 61 -13.83 6.06 -2.00
N THR A 62 -12.57 5.68 -1.73
CA THR A 62 -11.40 6.31 -2.36
C THR A 62 -10.98 5.53 -3.61
N PHE A 63 -10.74 6.23 -4.70
CA PHE A 63 -10.20 5.75 -5.97
C PHE A 63 -10.90 4.48 -6.51
N PRO A 64 -12.23 4.46 -6.70
CA PRO A 64 -12.94 3.32 -7.27
C PRO A 64 -12.49 3.02 -8.71
N GLY A 65 -12.24 1.74 -9.02
CA GLY A 65 -11.94 1.27 -10.37
C GLY A 65 -10.53 1.56 -10.89
N VAL A 66 -9.64 2.13 -10.07
CA VAL A 66 -8.23 2.33 -10.47
C VAL A 66 -7.41 1.06 -10.26
N TRP A 67 -6.44 0.84 -11.15
CA TRP A 67 -5.42 -0.18 -11.01
C TRP A 67 -4.33 0.27 -10.03
N THR A 68 -3.78 -0.69 -9.29
CA THR A 68 -2.75 -0.45 -8.26
C THR A 68 -1.91 -1.71 -8.01
N ASN A 69 -0.90 -1.63 -7.14
CA ASN A 69 -0.11 -2.77 -6.67
C ASN A 69 -0.99 -3.77 -5.90
N THR A 70 -0.39 -4.86 -5.42
CA THR A 70 -1.11 -6.05 -4.95
C THR A 70 -2.17 -5.77 -3.90
N CYS A 71 -1.84 -5.03 -2.84
CA CYS A 71 -2.77 -4.70 -1.76
C CYS A 71 -2.26 -3.46 -1.03
N CYS A 72 -3.15 -2.50 -0.74
CA CYS A 72 -2.82 -1.27 -0.02
C CYS A 72 -3.83 -1.06 1.10
N SER A 73 -3.37 -0.89 2.33
CA SER A 73 -4.25 -0.62 3.47
C SER A 73 -3.46 -0.09 4.67
N HIS A 74 -3.99 -0.30 5.87
CA HIS A 74 -3.57 0.37 7.09
C HIS A 74 -3.32 -0.66 8.19
N PRO A 75 -2.20 -0.55 8.93
CA PRO A 75 -2.11 -1.15 10.25
C PRO A 75 -3.10 -0.47 11.19
N LEU A 76 -3.77 -1.26 12.02
CA LEU A 76 -4.84 -0.78 12.89
C LEU A 76 -4.37 -0.57 14.34
N HIS A 77 -4.72 0.59 14.89
CA HIS A 77 -4.60 0.83 16.32
C HIS A 77 -5.59 -0.05 17.10
N GLY A 78 -5.12 -0.69 18.18
CA GLY A 78 -5.96 -1.54 19.03
C GLY A 78 -6.27 -2.94 18.47
N TYR A 79 -5.67 -3.36 17.36
CA TYR A 79 -5.80 -4.72 16.84
C TYR A 79 -4.98 -5.73 17.66
N SER A 80 -5.40 -6.99 17.71
CA SER A 80 -4.68 -8.07 18.40
C SER A 80 -4.54 -9.30 17.52
N PRO A 81 -3.32 -9.83 17.30
CA PRO A 81 -2.03 -9.32 17.77
C PRO A 81 -1.72 -7.90 17.27
N THR A 82 -0.89 -7.14 17.99
CA THR A 82 -0.63 -5.72 17.67
C THR A 82 -0.19 -5.51 16.22
N GLU A 83 -0.77 -4.52 15.56
CA GLU A 83 -0.34 -4.01 14.25
C GLU A 83 0.45 -2.69 14.36
N VAL A 84 0.69 -2.22 15.59
CA VAL A 84 1.41 -0.97 15.85
C VAL A 84 2.91 -1.25 15.99
N ASP A 85 3.69 -0.83 15.00
CA ASP A 85 5.17 -0.83 15.05
C ASP A 85 5.69 0.37 15.85
N GLN A 86 6.55 0.10 16.84
CA GLN A 86 7.23 1.11 17.65
C GLN A 86 8.46 1.66 16.91
N PRO A 87 9.03 2.81 17.32
CA PRO A 87 10.22 3.37 16.67
C PRO A 87 11.38 2.38 16.54
N GLU A 88 11.56 1.48 17.51
CA GLU A 88 12.60 0.45 17.47
C GLU A 88 12.33 -0.61 16.39
N ASP A 89 11.06 -0.98 16.16
CA ASP A 89 10.65 -1.93 15.13
C ASP A 89 10.89 -1.39 13.72
N VAL A 90 10.73 -0.08 13.55
CA VAL A 90 11.01 0.61 12.29
C VAL A 90 12.51 0.79 12.10
N ALA A 91 13.23 1.20 13.14
CA ALA A 91 14.68 1.41 13.11
C ALA A 91 15.47 0.12 12.80
N ASN A 92 14.94 -1.05 13.17
CA ASN A 92 15.54 -2.36 12.86
C ASN A 92 14.94 -3.02 11.60
N GLY A 93 13.97 -2.37 10.93
CA GLY A 93 13.36 -2.85 9.69
C GLY A 93 12.44 -4.07 9.84
N SER A 94 12.10 -4.47 11.07
CA SER A 94 11.24 -5.65 11.30
C SER A 94 9.80 -5.40 10.89
N VAL A 95 9.24 -4.25 11.28
CA VAL A 95 7.89 -3.76 10.96
C VAL A 95 6.80 -4.84 11.03
N MET A 96 6.84 -5.65 12.10
CA MET A 96 5.98 -6.81 12.26
C MET A 96 4.50 -6.47 12.32
N GLY A 97 4.16 -5.27 12.80
CA GLY A 97 2.80 -4.76 12.83
C GLY A 97 2.24 -4.53 11.43
N ALA A 98 2.96 -3.80 10.58
CA ALA A 98 2.62 -3.60 9.18
C ALA A 98 2.54 -4.93 8.41
N LYS A 99 3.46 -5.87 8.65
CA LYS A 99 3.41 -7.21 8.02
C LYS A 99 2.17 -8.01 8.42
N ARG A 100 1.73 -7.94 9.69
CA ARG A 100 0.46 -8.57 10.12
C ARG A 100 -0.74 -7.95 9.43
N ALA A 101 -0.77 -6.62 9.33
CA ALA A 101 -1.81 -5.90 8.64
C ALA A 101 -1.86 -6.28 7.15
N ALA A 102 -0.71 -6.42 6.50
CA ALA A 102 -0.59 -6.91 5.13
C ALA A 102 -1.18 -8.31 4.97
N VAL A 103 -0.81 -9.28 5.83
CA VAL A 103 -1.38 -10.64 5.78
C VAL A 103 -2.90 -10.62 5.95
N ARG A 104 -3.41 -9.90 6.95
CA ARG A 104 -4.86 -9.75 7.18
C ARG A 104 -5.59 -9.20 5.95
N LYS A 105 -4.99 -8.22 5.28
CA LYS A 105 -5.62 -7.55 4.14
C LYS A 105 -5.48 -8.32 2.83
N LEU A 106 -4.39 -9.05 2.62
CA LEU A 106 -4.25 -10.00 1.53
C LEU A 106 -5.31 -11.12 1.63
N GLU A 107 -5.58 -11.62 2.84
CA GLU A 107 -6.67 -12.58 3.05
C GLU A 107 -8.04 -11.95 2.78
N HIS A 108 -8.30 -10.76 3.32
CA HIS A 108 -9.59 -10.09 3.17
C HIS A 108 -9.92 -9.66 1.73
N GLU A 109 -8.93 -9.12 1.00
CA GLU A 109 -9.15 -8.53 -0.33
C GLU A 109 -8.94 -9.55 -1.46
N LEU A 110 -7.90 -10.38 -1.34
CA LEU A 110 -7.49 -11.30 -2.42
C LEU A 110 -7.79 -12.77 -2.09
N GLY A 111 -8.26 -13.09 -0.88
CA GLY A 111 -8.53 -14.46 -0.46
C GLY A 111 -7.26 -15.31 -0.27
N ILE A 112 -6.09 -14.67 -0.17
CA ILE A 112 -4.80 -15.36 0.00
C ILE A 112 -4.70 -15.85 1.43
N ALA A 113 -4.55 -17.17 1.62
CA ALA A 113 -4.48 -17.74 2.96
C ALA A 113 -3.18 -17.30 3.67
N PRO A 114 -3.21 -16.96 4.97
CA PRO A 114 -2.02 -16.52 5.71
C PRO A 114 -0.81 -17.46 5.63
N GLN A 115 -1.04 -18.77 5.45
CA GLN A 115 0.03 -19.76 5.33
C GLN A 115 0.79 -19.67 4.00
N GLN A 116 0.21 -19.04 2.97
CA GLN A 116 0.86 -18.82 1.67
C GLN A 116 1.75 -17.57 1.66
N VAL A 117 1.61 -16.71 2.67
CA VAL A 117 2.37 -15.47 2.84
C VAL A 117 2.87 -15.31 4.29
N PRO A 118 3.80 -16.18 4.75
CA PRO A 118 4.35 -16.07 6.10
C PRO A 118 4.99 -14.71 6.37
N LEU A 119 4.86 -14.20 7.60
CA LEU A 119 5.41 -12.89 7.99
C LEU A 119 6.92 -12.77 7.76
N SER A 120 7.66 -13.88 7.86
CA SER A 120 9.11 -13.95 7.60
C SER A 120 9.48 -13.64 6.16
N ASP A 121 8.56 -13.85 5.23
CA ASP A 121 8.82 -13.80 3.79
C ASP A 121 8.56 -12.39 3.23
N PHE A 122 7.96 -11.52 4.04
CA PHE A 122 7.83 -10.11 3.73
C PHE A 122 9.13 -9.36 3.96
N LYS A 123 9.54 -8.64 2.92
CA LYS A 123 10.64 -7.70 2.97
C LYS A 123 10.13 -6.25 3.04
N PHE A 124 10.50 -5.54 4.08
CA PHE A 124 10.34 -4.10 4.15
C PHE A 124 11.49 -3.41 3.41
N LEU A 125 11.16 -2.45 2.55
CA LEU A 125 12.14 -1.70 1.77
C LEU A 125 12.33 -0.30 2.35
N THR A 126 11.29 0.53 2.32
CA THR A 126 11.38 1.94 2.71
C THR A 126 10.00 2.51 3.02
N ARG A 127 9.92 3.81 3.34
CA ARG A 127 8.70 4.58 3.60
C ARG A 127 8.56 5.73 2.62
N LEU A 128 7.35 5.94 2.09
CA LEU A 128 7.00 7.08 1.25
C LEU A 128 6.00 7.97 1.98
N HIS A 129 6.21 9.29 1.98
CA HIS A 129 5.21 10.26 2.44
C HIS A 129 4.58 10.93 1.23
N TYR A 130 3.29 10.70 1.01
CA TYR A 130 2.53 11.28 -0.10
C TYR A 130 1.15 11.78 0.35
N CYS A 131 0.56 12.68 -0.44
CA CYS A 131 -0.80 13.16 -0.26
C CYS A 131 -1.49 13.21 -1.63
N ALA A 132 -2.70 12.68 -1.74
CA ALA A 132 -3.46 12.67 -2.97
C ALA A 132 -4.97 12.77 -2.72
N ALA A 133 -5.60 13.81 -3.27
CA ALA A 133 -7.06 13.91 -3.31
C ALA A 133 -7.63 13.07 -4.46
N ASP A 134 -8.80 12.47 -4.28
CA ASP A 134 -9.50 11.70 -5.31
C ASP A 134 -10.31 12.62 -6.25
N THR A 135 -9.57 13.43 -6.99
CA THR A 135 -10.15 14.42 -7.91
C THR A 135 -10.82 13.80 -9.13
N ASP A 136 -10.44 12.57 -9.48
CA ASP A 136 -11.06 11.85 -10.60
C ASP A 136 -12.50 11.44 -10.27
N THR A 137 -12.76 11.11 -9.01
CA THR A 137 -14.09 10.68 -8.56
C THR A 137 -14.94 11.87 -8.08
N TYR A 138 -14.34 12.81 -7.36
CA TYR A 138 -15.07 13.88 -6.66
C TYR A 138 -14.83 15.29 -7.24
N GLY A 139 -13.98 15.44 -8.25
CA GLY A 139 -13.64 16.72 -8.85
C GLY A 139 -12.62 17.54 -8.04
N PRO A 140 -12.40 18.82 -8.40
CA PRO A 140 -11.35 19.66 -7.79
C PRO A 140 -11.51 19.90 -6.28
N ASP A 141 -12.74 19.83 -5.77
CA ASP A 141 -13.07 20.03 -4.36
C ASP A 141 -13.25 18.69 -3.62
N ALA A 142 -12.50 17.66 -4.03
CA ALA A 142 -12.62 16.31 -3.50
C ALA A 142 -12.52 16.28 -1.97
N GLU A 143 -13.56 15.75 -1.33
CA GLU A 143 -13.66 15.58 0.12
C GLU A 143 -12.99 14.29 0.61
N TRP A 144 -12.44 13.49 -0.31
CA TRP A 144 -11.81 12.20 -0.05
C TRP A 144 -10.41 12.14 -0.66
N GLY A 145 -9.47 11.57 0.07
CA GLY A 145 -8.10 11.37 -0.39
C GLY A 145 -7.27 10.48 0.53
N GLU A 146 -6.00 10.35 0.21
CA GLU A 146 -4.97 9.72 1.04
C GLU A 146 -3.94 10.76 1.50
N HIS A 147 -3.45 10.62 2.73
CA HIS A 147 -2.28 11.33 3.23
C HIS A 147 -1.53 10.41 4.19
N GLU A 148 -0.46 9.81 3.68
CA GLU A 148 0.07 8.58 4.26
C GLU A 148 1.59 8.62 4.40
N VAL A 149 2.09 8.00 5.47
CA VAL A 149 3.43 7.40 5.48
C VAL A 149 3.25 5.93 5.13
N ASP A 150 3.59 5.59 3.89
CA ASP A 150 3.34 4.29 3.26
C ASP A 150 4.56 3.38 3.32
N TYR A 151 4.41 2.21 3.94
CA TYR A 151 5.44 1.19 4.08
C TYR A 151 5.48 0.30 2.84
N ILE A 152 6.63 0.25 2.17
CA ILE A 152 6.80 -0.58 0.98
C ILE A 152 7.19 -2.00 1.39
N LEU A 153 6.27 -2.95 1.16
CA LEU A 153 6.42 -4.36 1.52
C LEU A 153 6.47 -5.24 0.27
N PHE A 154 7.56 -5.97 0.10
CA PHE A 154 7.76 -6.93 -0.99
C PHE A 154 7.57 -8.35 -0.48
N ILE A 155 7.05 -9.22 -1.32
CA ILE A 155 7.01 -10.66 -1.07
C ILE A 155 7.05 -11.42 -2.40
N LYS A 156 7.74 -12.55 -2.43
CA LYS A 156 7.72 -13.46 -3.58
C LYS A 156 7.09 -14.79 -3.17
N ALA A 157 5.89 -15.08 -3.66
CA ALA A 157 5.10 -16.22 -3.23
C ALA A 157 4.23 -16.78 -4.36
N ALA A 158 4.01 -18.10 -4.36
CA ALA A 158 2.96 -18.72 -5.16
C ALA A 158 1.68 -18.76 -4.33
N VAL A 159 0.64 -18.06 -4.80
CA VAL A 159 -0.61 -17.87 -4.04
C VAL A 159 -1.82 -18.25 -4.87
N ASP A 160 -2.84 -18.75 -4.19
CA ASP A 160 -4.18 -18.92 -4.76
C ASP A 160 -4.98 -17.63 -4.54
N LEU A 161 -5.76 -17.24 -5.55
CA LEU A 161 -6.57 -16.03 -5.49
C LEU A 161 -8.04 -16.38 -5.38
N LYS A 162 -8.71 -15.74 -4.43
CA LYS A 162 -10.17 -15.74 -4.27
C LYS A 162 -10.63 -14.31 -3.95
N PRO A 163 -10.52 -13.38 -4.92
CA PRO A 163 -10.74 -11.96 -4.66
C PRO A 163 -12.14 -11.68 -4.13
N ASN A 164 -12.22 -10.79 -3.14
CA ASN A 164 -13.48 -10.32 -2.60
C ASN A 164 -14.06 -9.26 -3.56
N PRO A 165 -15.24 -9.48 -4.17
CA PRO A 165 -15.81 -8.55 -5.14
C PRO A 165 -16.19 -7.18 -4.55
N ASP A 166 -16.33 -7.08 -3.22
CA ASP A 166 -16.55 -5.80 -2.55
C ASP A 166 -15.28 -4.94 -2.46
N GLU A 167 -14.11 -5.54 -2.70
CA GLU A 167 -12.80 -4.90 -2.55
C GLU A 167 -12.01 -4.82 -3.87
N VAL A 168 -12.14 -5.84 -4.72
CA VAL A 168 -11.34 -6.05 -5.93
C VAL A 168 -12.25 -6.35 -7.12
N GLU A 169 -12.14 -5.51 -8.16
CA GLU A 169 -12.86 -5.69 -9.43
C GLU A 169 -12.17 -6.72 -10.33
N ALA A 170 -10.84 -6.66 -10.39
CA ALA A 170 -10.02 -7.51 -11.25
C ALA A 170 -8.61 -7.68 -10.68
N THR A 171 -7.91 -8.74 -11.11
CA THR A 171 -6.50 -8.97 -10.78
C THR A 171 -5.72 -9.33 -12.04
N LYS A 172 -4.44 -8.96 -12.10
CA LYS A 172 -3.58 -9.35 -13.21
C LYS A 172 -2.13 -9.51 -12.78
N TYR A 173 -1.52 -10.64 -13.13
CA TYR A 173 -0.07 -10.79 -13.08
C TYR A 173 0.56 -10.16 -14.32
N VAL A 174 1.58 -9.32 -14.14
CA VAL A 174 2.25 -8.62 -15.23
C VAL A 174 3.77 -8.70 -15.09
N THR A 175 4.46 -8.79 -16.23
CA THR A 175 5.88 -8.49 -16.35
C THR A 175 6.11 -6.98 -16.38
N LEU A 176 7.35 -6.53 -16.21
CA LEU A 176 7.68 -5.10 -16.30
C LEU A 176 7.33 -4.49 -17.68
N PRO A 177 7.59 -5.14 -18.83
CA PRO A 177 7.13 -4.62 -20.13
C PRO A 177 5.60 -4.52 -20.24
N GLU A 178 4.86 -5.55 -19.81
CA GLU A 178 3.38 -5.51 -19.81
C GLU A 178 2.84 -4.41 -18.90
N LEU A 179 3.47 -4.18 -17.74
CA LEU A 179 3.12 -3.06 -16.86
C LEU A 179 3.31 -1.72 -17.58
N LYS A 180 4.47 -1.52 -18.24
CA LYS A 180 4.76 -0.29 -19.00
C LYS A 180 3.71 -0.06 -20.09
N GLU A 181 3.32 -1.11 -20.82
CA GLU A 181 2.25 -1.05 -21.82
C GLU A 181 0.89 -0.71 -21.20
N MET A 182 0.55 -1.24 -20.03
CA MET A 182 -0.70 -0.92 -19.33
C MET A 182 -0.71 0.50 -18.74
N MET A 183 0.45 1.13 -18.52
CA MET A 183 0.57 2.47 -17.95
C MET A 183 0.66 3.59 -19.00
N VAL A 184 0.70 3.27 -20.30
CA VAL A 184 0.68 4.31 -21.35
C VAL A 184 -0.69 5.02 -21.40
N PRO A 185 -0.76 6.31 -21.77
CA PRO A 185 -2.03 7.05 -21.81
C PRO A 185 -3.11 6.43 -22.72
N SER A 186 -2.71 5.78 -23.82
CA SER A 186 -3.64 5.15 -24.77
C SER A 186 -4.30 3.86 -24.25
N SER A 187 -3.89 3.37 -23.08
CA SER A 187 -4.53 2.21 -22.44
C SER A 187 -5.90 2.54 -21.83
N GLU A 188 -6.18 3.82 -21.60
CA GLU A 188 -7.38 4.33 -20.90
C GLU A 188 -7.55 3.77 -19.47
N LEU A 189 -6.54 3.07 -18.94
CA LEU A 189 -6.55 2.57 -17.57
C LEU A 189 -6.21 3.69 -16.60
N ARG A 190 -6.97 3.77 -15.51
CA ARG A 190 -6.70 4.67 -14.39
C ARG A 190 -5.82 3.98 -13.37
N TRP A 191 -4.88 4.72 -12.79
CA TRP A 191 -3.90 4.21 -11.85
C TRP A 191 -3.90 5.04 -10.57
N SER A 192 -3.82 4.37 -9.43
CA SER A 192 -3.73 5.05 -8.15
C SER A 192 -2.52 5.98 -8.07
N PRO A 193 -2.63 7.17 -7.44
CA PRO A 193 -1.53 8.13 -7.35
C PRO A 193 -0.23 7.56 -6.76
N TRP A 194 -0.32 6.80 -5.66
CA TRP A 194 0.84 6.18 -5.01
C TRP A 194 1.55 5.19 -5.93
N PHE A 195 0.81 4.34 -6.64
CA PHE A 195 1.40 3.39 -7.58
C PHE A 195 2.10 4.09 -8.75
N ARG A 196 1.56 5.20 -9.26
CA ARG A 196 2.24 6.01 -10.30
C ARG A 196 3.56 6.58 -9.79
N ILE A 197 3.56 7.07 -8.55
CA ILE A 197 4.76 7.57 -7.87
C ILE A 197 5.80 6.45 -7.75
N ILE A 198 5.41 5.29 -7.24
CA ILE A 198 6.30 4.15 -7.04
C ILE A 198 6.85 3.65 -8.36
N ALA A 199 5.99 3.48 -9.37
CA ALA A 199 6.36 3.02 -10.70
C ALA A 199 7.38 3.95 -11.39
N ALA A 200 7.20 5.26 -11.25
CA ALA A 200 8.05 6.25 -11.92
C ALA A 200 9.44 6.42 -11.26
N ASN A 201 9.53 6.19 -9.94
CA ASN A 201 10.72 6.57 -9.18
C ASN A 201 11.54 5.39 -8.64
N PHE A 202 10.91 4.22 -8.41
CA PHE A 202 11.56 3.14 -7.66
C PHE A 202 11.36 1.75 -8.28
N LEU A 203 10.16 1.45 -8.76
CA LEU A 203 9.75 0.08 -9.05
C LEU A 203 10.64 -0.60 -10.10
N GLU A 204 11.06 0.13 -11.13
CA GLU A 204 11.91 -0.44 -12.19
C GLU A 204 13.26 -0.94 -11.65
N GLU A 205 13.92 -0.17 -10.78
CA GLU A 205 15.19 -0.57 -10.16
C GLU A 205 15.00 -1.79 -9.24
N TRP A 206 13.98 -1.77 -8.40
CA TRP A 206 13.65 -2.90 -7.52
C TRP A 206 13.32 -4.16 -8.30
N TRP A 207 12.60 -4.04 -9.42
CA TRP A 207 12.22 -5.18 -10.25
C TRP A 207 13.41 -5.79 -10.99
N TYR A 208 14.32 -4.98 -11.55
CA TYR A 208 15.54 -5.52 -12.16
C TYR A 208 16.43 -6.26 -11.17
N ASN A 209 16.40 -5.85 -9.89
CA ASN A 209 17.17 -6.44 -8.81
C ASN A 209 16.29 -7.26 -7.85
N LEU A 210 15.21 -7.87 -8.35
CA LEU A 210 14.15 -8.44 -7.52
C LEU A 210 14.67 -9.45 -6.48
N ASP A 211 15.59 -10.33 -6.87
CA ASP A 211 16.15 -11.31 -5.93
C ASP A 211 16.85 -10.61 -4.75
N ALA A 212 17.63 -9.55 -5.00
CA ALA A 212 18.24 -8.75 -3.94
C ALA A 212 17.19 -7.97 -3.13
N ALA A 213 16.18 -7.42 -3.80
CA ALA A 213 15.08 -6.67 -3.18
C ALA A 213 14.21 -7.52 -2.26
N VAL A 214 14.08 -8.83 -2.48
CA VAL A 214 13.29 -9.72 -1.60
C VAL A 214 14.13 -10.48 -0.58
N SER A 215 15.41 -10.75 -0.86
CA SER A 215 16.23 -11.66 -0.03
C SER A 215 17.35 -10.99 0.77
N THR A 216 17.64 -9.71 0.55
CA THR A 216 18.76 -9.00 1.19
C THR A 216 18.35 -7.62 1.72
N ASP A 217 19.26 -6.93 2.40
CA ASP A 217 19.07 -5.54 2.86
C ASP A 217 19.53 -4.49 1.84
N ALA A 218 19.81 -4.88 0.59
CA ALA A 218 20.36 -3.96 -0.42
C ALA A 218 19.50 -2.72 -0.69
N PHE A 219 18.18 -2.82 -0.49
CA PHE A 219 17.20 -1.76 -0.67
C PHE A 219 16.48 -1.37 0.63
N LEU A 220 17.01 -1.80 1.78
CA LEU A 220 16.45 -1.44 3.08
C LEU A 220 16.91 -0.03 3.47
N ASP A 221 15.96 0.91 3.55
CA ASP A 221 16.15 2.25 4.10
C ASP A 221 15.21 2.47 5.28
N VAL A 222 15.77 2.36 6.48
CA VAL A 222 15.07 2.61 7.76
C VAL A 222 15.20 4.07 8.23
N GLN A 223 16.07 4.86 7.59
CA GLN A 223 16.40 6.22 8.05
C GLN A 223 15.49 7.24 7.38
N SER A 224 15.22 7.06 6.08
CA SER A 224 14.47 8.03 5.30
C SER A 224 12.95 7.79 5.37
N VAL A 225 12.22 8.88 5.20
CA VAL A 225 10.84 8.88 4.70
C VAL A 225 10.89 9.70 3.41
N HIS A 226 10.75 9.05 2.26
CA HIS A 226 10.86 9.73 0.97
C HIS A 226 9.61 10.58 0.73
N ARG A 227 9.77 11.91 0.76
CA ARG A 227 8.67 12.86 0.59
C ARG A 227 8.37 13.07 -0.89
N ILE A 228 7.14 12.79 -1.27
CA ILE A 228 6.63 12.86 -2.65
C ILE A 228 5.27 13.57 -2.58
N LEU A 229 5.35 14.86 -2.25
CA LEU A 229 4.21 15.77 -2.07
C LEU A 229 3.99 16.61 -3.33
#